data_AF-A0A1G6HHG9-F1
#
_entry.id   AF-A0A1G6HHG9-F1
#
_cell.length_a   1.000
_cell.length_b   1.000
_cell.length_c   1.000
_cell.angle_alpha   90.00
_cell.angle_beta   90.00
_cell.angle_gamma   90.00
#
_symmetry.space_group_name_H-M   'P 1'
#
loop_
_entity.id
_entity.type
_entity.pdbx_description
1 polymer ?
#
loop_
_entity_poly.entity_id
_entity_poly.type
_entity_poly.pdbx_seq_one_letter_code
_entity_poly.pdbx_strand_id
1 'polypeptide(L)'
;MIVEERWIRLELIYQKQSLDLKIRRQMTVAQLDQRLKPLLRQQFGIQTAFQLRLWQRSQKFEGSIGDLAIGDGERLIVELVAN
;
A
#
# COMPACT_ATOMS: atom_id res chain seq x y z
N MET A 1 6.73 28.47 -4.82
CA MET A 1 7.10 27.06 -5.07
C MET A 1 5.97 26.20 -4.55
N ILE A 2 5.11 25.66 -5.42
CA ILE A 2 4.05 24.72 -5.03
C ILE A 2 4.47 23.37 -5.61
N VAL A 3 4.82 22.42 -4.74
CA VAL A 3 5.03 21.04 -5.15
C VAL A 3 3.63 20.49 -5.42
N GLU A 4 3.31 20.26 -6.69
CA GLU A 4 2.08 19.58 -7.11
C GLU A 4 1.87 18.32 -6.26
N GLU A 5 0.79 18.24 -5.47
CA GLU A 5 0.43 17.02 -4.74
C GLU A 5 0.02 15.95 -5.75
N ARG A 6 0.98 15.16 -6.21
CA ARG A 6 0.74 13.99 -7.06
C ARG A 6 0.26 12.82 -6.19
N TRP A 7 -0.98 12.44 -6.42
CA TRP A 7 -1.62 11.30 -5.78
C TRP A 7 -1.45 10.05 -6.64
N ILE A 8 -1.45 8.89 -6.00
CA ILE A 8 -1.40 7.58 -6.62
C ILE A 8 -2.58 6.77 -6.10
N ARG A 9 -3.30 6.11 -7.00
CA ARG A 9 -4.33 5.13 -6.65
C ARG A 9 -3.69 3.76 -6.49
N LEU A 10 -3.92 3.13 -5.36
CA LEU A 10 -3.48 1.77 -5.04
C LEU A 10 -4.69 0.88 -4.82
N GLU A 11 -4.71 -0.28 -5.45
CA GLU A 11 -5.69 -1.33 -5.18
C GLU A 11 -5.08 -2.38 -4.26
N LEU A 12 -5.51 -2.39 -2.99
CA LEU A 12 -5.06 -3.33 -1.98
C LEU A 12 -5.94 -4.58 -2.00
N ILE A 13 -5.37 -5.77 -2.15
CA ILE A 13 -6.13 -7.02 -2.26
C ILE A 13 -5.88 -7.92 -1.04
N TYR A 14 -6.93 -8.29 -0.30
CA TYR A 14 -6.88 -9.21 0.84
C TYR A 14 -8.12 -10.13 0.90
N GLN A 15 -7.93 -11.45 1.04
CA GLN A 15 -9.02 -12.44 1.14
C GLN A 15 -10.16 -12.25 0.11
N LYS A 16 -9.80 -12.00 -1.17
CA LYS A 16 -10.74 -11.71 -2.28
C LYS A 16 -11.48 -10.36 -2.18
N GLN A 17 -11.14 -9.51 -1.22
CA GLN A 17 -11.62 -8.15 -1.13
C GLN A 17 -10.55 -7.20 -1.66
N SER A 18 -10.96 -6.19 -2.42
CA SER A 18 -10.08 -5.09 -2.82
C SER A 18 -10.45 -3.80 -2.10
N LEU A 19 -9.45 -2.97 -1.82
CA LEU A 19 -9.59 -1.67 -1.21
C LEU A 19 -8.79 -0.65 -2.02
N ASP A 20 -9.49 0.28 -2.65
CA ASP A 20 -8.89 1.40 -3.36
C ASP A 20 -8.43 2.48 -2.38
N LEU A 21 -7.17 2.88 -2.49
CA LEU A 21 -6.54 3.87 -1.62
C LEU A 21 -5.86 4.95 -2.43
N LYS A 22 -6.07 6.20 -2.04
CA LYS A 22 -5.38 7.37 -2.61
C LYS A 22 -4.26 7.79 -1.67
N ILE A 23 -3.02 7.64 -2.12
CA ILE A 23 -1.83 7.96 -1.33
C ILE A 23 -0.96 9.00 -2.03
N ARG A 24 -0.14 9.70 -1.25
CA ARG A 24 0.80 10.69 -1.79
C ARG A 24 2.00 9.98 -2.41
N ARG A 25 2.43 10.43 -3.59
CA ARG A 25 3.60 9.88 -4.30
C ARG A 25 4.89 9.93 -3.47
N GLN A 26 5.10 10.99 -2.70
CA GLN A 26 6.31 11.16 -1.87
C GLN A 26 6.33 10.30 -0.60
N MET A 27 5.29 9.48 -0.35
CA MET A 27 5.20 8.65 0.85
C MET A 27 6.19 7.48 0.76
N THR A 28 6.76 7.07 1.88
CA THR A 28 7.59 5.85 1.93
C THR A 28 6.75 4.60 2.17
N VAL A 29 7.27 3.42 1.83
CA VAL A 29 6.59 2.15 2.14
C VAL A 29 6.38 1.97 3.64
N ALA A 30 7.31 2.44 4.47
CA ALA A 30 7.16 2.41 5.92
C ALA A 30 6.00 3.29 6.41
N GLN A 31 5.85 4.51 5.86
CA GLN A 31 4.70 5.38 6.15
C GLN A 31 3.39 4.79 5.65
N LEU A 32 3.42 4.15 4.47
CA LEU A 32 2.27 3.44 3.94
C LEU A 32 1.87 2.28 4.86
N ASP A 33 2.81 1.47 5.31
CA ASP A 33 2.58 0.35 6.24
C ASP A 33 1.93 0.83 7.55
N GLN A 34 2.46 1.90 8.15
CA GLN A 34 1.88 2.51 9.35
C GLN A 34 0.44 2.98 9.16
N ARG A 35 0.08 3.47 7.96
CA ARG A 35 -1.27 3.92 7.63
C ARG A 35 -2.20 2.75 7.28
N LEU A 36 -1.69 1.74 6.58
CA LEU A 36 -2.47 0.58 6.13
C LEU A 36 -2.82 -0.35 7.28
N LYS A 37 -1.88 -0.63 8.20
CA LYS A 37 -2.12 -1.51 9.35
C LYS A 37 -3.43 -1.23 10.09
N PRO A 38 -3.71 -0.01 10.60
CA PRO A 38 -4.96 0.27 11.30
C PRO A 38 -6.18 0.14 10.38
N LEU A 39 -6.09 0.58 9.11
CA LEU A 39 -7.16 0.44 8.11
C LEU A 39 -7.53 -1.03 7.88
N LEU A 40 -6.53 -1.89 7.69
CA LEU A 40 -6.73 -3.32 7.47
C LEU A 40 -7.29 -4.02 8.70
N ARG A 41 -6.84 -3.62 9.90
CA ARG A 41 -7.42 -4.12 11.16
C ARG A 41 -8.89 -3.73 11.28
N GLN A 42 -9.23 -2.48 10.97
CA GLN A 42 -10.59 -1.99 11.08
C GLN A 42 -11.52 -2.60 10.02
N GLN A 43 -11.05 -2.69 8.77
CA GLN A 43 -11.88 -3.13 7.65
C GLN A 43 -11.99 -4.64 7.54
N PHE A 44 -10.91 -5.37 7.85
CA PHE A 44 -10.86 -6.83 7.73
C PHE A 44 -10.84 -7.55 9.09
N GLY A 45 -10.98 -6.82 10.20
CA GLY A 45 -11.04 -7.41 11.54
C GLY A 45 -9.77 -8.13 11.97
N ILE A 46 -8.60 -7.76 11.40
CA ILE A 46 -7.34 -8.46 11.69
C ILE A 46 -6.89 -8.15 13.12
N GLN A 47 -6.94 -9.15 14.00
CA GLN A 47 -6.54 -8.97 15.40
C GLN A 47 -5.07 -9.34 15.63
N THR A 48 -4.52 -10.23 14.82
CA THR A 48 -3.14 -10.73 14.96
C THR A 48 -2.09 -9.72 14.50
N ALA A 49 -0.82 -9.96 14.88
CA ALA A 49 0.31 -9.23 14.32
C ALA A 49 0.54 -9.68 12.87
N PHE A 50 0.78 -8.72 11.98
CA PHE A 50 1.06 -8.98 10.58
C PHE A 50 2.07 -8.00 10.03
N GLN A 51 2.77 -8.44 9.00
CA GLN A 51 3.64 -7.60 8.17
C GLN A 51 2.98 -7.38 6.82
N LEU A 52 3.14 -6.17 6.27
CA LEU A 52 2.70 -5.86 4.92
C LEU A 52 3.88 -6.02 3.97
N ARG A 53 3.70 -6.82 2.93
CA ARG A 53 4.62 -6.90 1.80
C ARG A 53 3.97 -6.32 0.58
N LEU A 54 4.62 -5.32 -0.01
CA LEU A 54 4.18 -4.72 -1.26
C LEU A 54 4.79 -5.48 -2.42
N TRP A 55 3.94 -5.88 -3.36
CA TRP A 55 4.35 -6.52 -4.60
C TRP A 55 3.91 -5.65 -5.79
N GLN A 56 4.85 -5.36 -6.69
CA GLN A 56 4.61 -4.69 -7.96
C GLN A 56 5.14 -5.60 -9.08
N ARG A 57 4.30 -5.96 -10.06
CA ARG A 57 4.69 -6.83 -11.20
C ARG A 57 5.42 -8.11 -10.74
N SER A 58 4.93 -8.72 -9.66
CA SER A 58 5.51 -9.93 -9.04
C SER A 58 6.89 -9.75 -8.40
N GLN A 59 7.35 -8.51 -8.20
CA GLN A 59 8.57 -8.21 -7.44
C GLN A 59 8.21 -7.57 -6.09
N LYS A 60 8.86 -8.06 -5.03
CA LYS A 60 8.76 -7.46 -3.68
C LYS A 60 9.44 -6.09 -3.72
N PHE A 61 8.78 -5.08 -3.17
CA PHE A 61 9.31 -3.73 -3.13
C PHE A 61 9.55 -3.24 -1.70
N GLU A 62 10.73 -2.68 -1.46
CA GLU A 62 11.18 -2.11 -0.18
C GLU A 62 11.85 -0.75 -0.46
N GLY A 63 11.08 0.35 -0.44
CA GLY A 63 11.59 1.68 -0.84
C GLY A 63 10.59 2.83 -0.67
N SER A 64 10.69 3.90 -1.47
CA SER A 64 9.66 4.96 -1.50
C SER A 64 8.58 4.64 -2.53
N ILE A 65 7.34 5.04 -2.26
CA ILE A 65 6.24 4.88 -3.24
C ILE A 65 6.53 5.67 -4.52
N GLY A 66 7.23 6.80 -4.41
CA GLY A 66 7.62 7.61 -5.58
C GLY A 66 8.66 6.96 -6.49
N ASP A 67 9.40 5.99 -5.96
CA ASP A 67 10.41 5.20 -6.68
C ASP A 67 9.78 3.98 -7.37
N LEU A 68 8.64 3.49 -6.86
CA LEU A 68 7.83 2.55 -7.61
C LEU A 68 7.32 3.28 -8.87
N ALA A 69 7.45 2.65 -10.03
CA ALA A 69 6.90 3.15 -11.29
C ALA A 69 5.35 3.04 -11.36
N ILE A 70 4.67 3.39 -10.27
CA ILE A 70 3.21 3.35 -10.11
C ILE A 70 2.67 4.59 -10.81
N GLY A 71 2.24 4.39 -12.04
CA GLY A 71 1.35 5.34 -12.70
C GLY A 71 -0.03 5.34 -12.04
N ASP A 72 -0.85 6.33 -12.37
CA ASP A 72 -2.26 6.30 -11.99
C ASP A 72 -2.91 4.96 -12.42
N GLY A 73 -3.47 4.23 -11.45
CA GLY A 73 -4.17 2.98 -11.68
C GLY A 73 -3.30 1.71 -11.66
N GLU A 74 -2.01 1.79 -11.29
CA GLU A 74 -1.23 0.57 -11.06
C GLU A 74 -1.67 -0.18 -9.78
N ARG A 75 -1.67 -1.51 -9.88
CA ARG A 75 -2.07 -2.41 -8.79
C ARG A 75 -0.87 -2.78 -7.94
N LEU A 76 -0.94 -2.49 -6.63
CA LEU A 76 -0.01 -3.01 -5.65
C LEU A 76 -0.68 -4.10 -4.84
N ILE A 77 -0.16 -5.31 -4.92
CA ILE A 77 -0.66 -6.39 -4.08
C ILE A 77 -0.01 -6.22 -2.71
N VAL A 78 -0.86 -6.04 -1.69
CA VAL A 78 -0.40 -6.03 -0.30
C VAL A 78 -0.66 -7.41 0.27
N GLU A 79 0.42 -8.16 0.42
CA GLU A 79 0.36 -9.45 1.06
C GLU A 79 0.47 -9.26 2.58
N LEU A 80 -0.53 -9.79 3.28
CA LEU A 80 -0.58 -9.85 4.72
C LEU A 80 0.10 -11.13 5.18
N VAL A 81 1.29 -11.01 5.77
CA VAL A 81 2.03 -12.14 6.32
C VAL A 81 1.76 -12.19 7.81
N ALA A 82 1.02 -13.22 8.26
CA ALA A 82 0.83 -13.50 9.67
C ALA A 82 2.15 -13.99 10.29
N ASN A 83 2.46 -13.51 11.49
CA ASN A 83 3.53 -14.07 12.33
C ASN A 83 3.05 -15.29 13.10
#